data_AF-A0A5M6CNR5-F1
#
_entry.id   AF-A0A5M6CNR5-F1
#
_cell.length_a   1.000
_cell.length_b   1.000
_cell.length_c   1.000
_cell.angle_alpha   90.00
_cell.angle_beta   90.00
_cell.angle_gamma   90.00
#
_symmetry.space_group_name_H-M   'P 1'
#
loop_
_entity.id
_entity.type
_entity.pdbx_description
1 polymer ?
#
loop_
_entity_poly.entity_id
_entity_poly.type
_entity_poly.pdbx_seq_one_letter_code
_entity_poly.pdbx_strand_id
1 'polypeptide(L)'
;MFAVRRFIVLNRIWIAVALLALGFYLGFEVTWWLGWLPMLIAVLMVVAHFMVGPVTIMQRYIEEGDVEGAQKIIQRVKYPNLLYKPIRSAYYMLKANFSTMSDDLDSAEAELRKGLEMGGADKDFQGTALLQLGSIAYRKGNMKEASEHLRKAVQSGLPDADSSATAYLQLASIALQRRDFKGSKFYYGKAKAAKPKNEQIVEQLNEMKKYMARIPG
;
A
#
# COMPACT_ATOMS: atom_id res chain seq x y z
N MET A 1 4.98 4.63 -25.54
CA MET A 1 5.38 3.32 -24.97
C MET A 1 4.38 2.77 -23.92
N PHE A 2 3.83 3.59 -23.02
CA PHE A 2 2.84 3.14 -22.01
C PHE A 2 1.53 2.57 -22.58
N ALA A 3 0.96 3.19 -23.61
CA ALA A 3 -0.27 2.70 -24.26
C ALA A 3 -0.14 1.26 -24.78
N VAL A 4 1.02 0.93 -25.38
CA VAL A 4 1.32 -0.42 -25.87
C VAL A 4 1.45 -1.40 -24.70
N ARG A 5 2.18 -1.03 -23.64
CA ARG A 5 2.31 -1.84 -22.42
C ARG A 5 0.94 -2.10 -21.77
N ARG A 6 0.10 -1.07 -21.66
CA ARG A 6 -1.27 -1.15 -21.14
C ARG A 6 -2.11 -2.10 -21.97
N PHE A 7 -2.10 -1.97 -23.29
CA PHE A 7 -2.85 -2.85 -24.19
C PHE A 7 -2.43 -4.31 -24.03
N ILE A 8 -1.13 -4.60 -24.03
CA ILE A 8 -0.61 -5.96 -23.88
C ILE A 8 -1.01 -6.54 -22.51
N VAL A 9 -0.84 -5.79 -21.42
CA VAL A 9 -1.14 -6.26 -20.06
C VAL A 9 -2.63 -6.54 -19.86
N LEU A 10 -3.50 -5.68 -20.41
CA LEU A 10 -4.95 -5.84 -20.30
C LEU A 10 -5.50 -6.97 -21.18
N ASN A 11 -4.87 -7.23 -22.33
CA ASN A 11 -5.32 -8.24 -23.29
C ASN A 11 -4.48 -9.53 -23.28
N ARG A 12 -3.65 -9.77 -22.24
CA ARG A 12 -2.75 -10.95 -22.18
C ARG A 12 -3.46 -12.27 -22.46
N ILE A 13 -4.67 -12.45 -21.93
CA ILE A 13 -5.43 -13.69 -22.12
C ILE A 13 -5.82 -13.87 -23.59
N TRP A 14 -6.35 -12.83 -24.24
CA TRP A 14 -6.72 -12.88 -25.65
C TRP A 14 -5.50 -13.11 -26.57
N ILE A 15 -4.38 -12.49 -26.25
CA ILE A 15 -3.12 -12.69 -26.98
C ILE A 15 -2.63 -14.14 -26.80
N ALA A 16 -2.72 -14.69 -25.59
CA ALA A 16 -2.38 -16.08 -25.33
C ALA A 16 -3.30 -17.06 -26.09
N VAL A 17 -4.60 -16.80 -26.16
CA VAL A 17 -5.53 -17.59 -26.96
C VAL A 17 -5.18 -17.55 -28.44
N ALA A 18 -4.86 -16.37 -28.99
CA ALA A 18 -4.42 -16.23 -30.38
C ALA A 18 -3.11 -16.98 -30.65
N LEU A 19 -2.15 -16.95 -29.72
CA LEU A 19 -0.89 -17.69 -29.83
C LEU A 19 -1.09 -19.22 -29.72
N LEU A 20 -2.02 -19.68 -28.88
CA LEU A 20 -2.40 -21.10 -28.83
C LEU A 20 -3.00 -21.53 -30.17
N ALA A 21 -3.93 -20.74 -30.73
CA ALA A 21 -4.53 -21.03 -32.04
C ALA A 21 -3.48 -21.06 -33.15
N LEU A 22 -2.53 -20.12 -33.15
CA LEU A 22 -1.40 -20.11 -34.07
C LEU A 22 -0.50 -21.35 -33.91
N GLY A 23 -0.25 -21.77 -32.67
CA GLY A 23 0.55 -22.96 -32.38
C GLY A 23 -0.11 -24.24 -32.88
N PHE A 24 -1.43 -24.38 -32.70
CA PHE A 24 -2.19 -25.49 -33.27
C PHE A 24 -2.17 -25.46 -34.79
N TYR A 25 -2.41 -24.29 -35.40
CA TYR A 25 -2.35 -24.12 -36.85
C TYR A 25 -1.00 -24.54 -37.44
N LEU A 26 0.11 -24.04 -36.87
CA LEU A 26 1.47 -24.42 -37.28
C LEU A 26 1.77 -25.91 -37.03
N GLY A 27 1.17 -26.51 -36.00
CA GLY A 27 1.28 -27.93 -35.71
C GLY A 27 0.65 -28.82 -36.79
N PHE A 28 -0.53 -28.43 -37.29
CA PHE A 28 -1.24 -29.16 -38.34
C PHE A 28 -0.72 -28.89 -39.76
N GLU A 29 -0.36 -27.65 -40.09
CA GLU A 29 0.05 -27.25 -41.45
C GLU A 29 1.55 -27.46 -41.72
N VAL A 30 2.40 -27.29 -40.69
CA VAL A 30 3.86 -27.28 -40.88
C VAL A 30 4.52 -28.40 -40.07
N THR A 31 4.67 -28.21 -38.76
CA THR A 31 5.29 -29.18 -37.86
C THR A 31 5.01 -28.83 -36.40
N TRP A 32 4.72 -29.84 -35.58
CA TRP A 32 4.58 -29.69 -34.12
C TRP A 32 5.82 -29.11 -33.43
N TRP A 33 7.01 -29.32 -33.99
CA TRP A 33 8.26 -28.71 -33.53
C TRP A 33 8.29 -27.18 -33.66
N LEU A 34 7.53 -26.59 -34.59
CA LEU A 34 7.38 -25.13 -34.67
C LEU A 34 6.17 -24.65 -33.86
N GLY A 35 5.10 -25.46 -33.79
CA GLY A 35 3.87 -25.15 -33.06
C GLY A 35 4.02 -25.08 -31.54
N TRP A 36 4.96 -25.83 -30.93
CA TRP A 36 5.13 -25.80 -29.47
C TRP A 36 5.70 -24.48 -28.95
N LEU A 37 6.49 -23.75 -29.75
CA LEU A 37 7.08 -22.46 -29.37
C LEU A 37 6.01 -21.39 -29.03
N PRO A 38 5.06 -21.04 -29.92
CA PRO A 38 4.00 -20.10 -29.60
C PRO A 38 3.06 -20.63 -28.51
N MET A 39 2.84 -21.95 -28.41
CA MET A 39 2.08 -22.53 -27.30
C MET A 39 2.77 -22.32 -25.94
N LEU A 40 4.08 -22.56 -25.86
CA LEU A 40 4.85 -22.32 -24.64
C LEU A 40 4.79 -20.83 -24.26
N ILE A 41 4.95 -19.93 -25.23
CA ILE A 41 4.85 -18.48 -24.98
C ILE A 41 3.44 -18.13 -24.48
N ALA A 42 2.39 -18.71 -25.05
CA ALA A 42 1.02 -18.48 -24.59
C ALA A 42 0.82 -18.94 -23.13
N VAL A 43 1.31 -20.12 -22.77
CA VAL A 43 1.25 -20.63 -21.38
C VAL A 43 2.00 -19.70 -20.43
N LEU A 44 3.23 -19.29 -20.79
CA LEU A 44 4.01 -18.33 -20.00
C LEU A 44 3.28 -16.98 -19.86
N MET A 45 2.58 -16.51 -20.89
CA MET A 45 1.77 -15.29 -20.82
C MET A 45 0.58 -15.42 -19.86
N VAL A 46 -0.10 -16.57 -19.84
CA VAL A 46 -1.20 -16.84 -18.90
C VAL A 46 -0.67 -16.86 -17.46
N VAL A 47 0.43 -17.57 -17.21
CA VAL A 47 1.09 -17.60 -15.89
C VAL A 47 1.49 -16.19 -15.47
N ALA A 48 2.12 -15.43 -16.36
CA ALA A 48 2.52 -14.05 -16.09
C ALA A 48 1.30 -13.13 -15.87
N HIS A 49 0.14 -13.38 -16.49
CA HIS A 49 -1.07 -12.60 -16.24
C HIS A 49 -1.51 -12.72 -14.77
N PHE A 50 -1.53 -13.93 -14.21
CA PHE A 50 -1.92 -14.13 -12.82
C PHE A 50 -0.83 -13.73 -11.81
N MET A 51 0.46 -13.96 -12.13
CA MET A 51 1.57 -13.63 -11.22
C MET A 51 1.91 -12.13 -11.16
N VAL A 52 1.78 -11.42 -12.28
CA VAL A 52 2.21 -10.02 -12.38
C VAL A 52 1.00 -9.08 -12.35
N GLY A 53 -0.14 -9.53 -12.87
CA GLY A 53 -1.40 -8.80 -12.89
C GLY A 53 -1.34 -7.46 -13.65
N PRO A 54 -2.48 -6.77 -13.75
CA PRO A 54 -2.51 -5.38 -14.21
C PRO A 54 -1.94 -4.41 -13.16
N VAL A 55 -1.56 -4.89 -11.98
CA VAL A 55 -1.01 -4.09 -10.88
C VAL A 55 0.27 -3.34 -11.30
N THR A 56 1.03 -3.88 -12.26
CA THR A 56 2.25 -3.23 -12.78
C THR A 56 2.03 -1.93 -13.54
N ILE A 57 0.81 -1.64 -14.00
CA ILE A 57 0.47 -0.36 -14.62
C ILE A 57 -0.13 0.63 -13.60
N MET A 58 -0.47 0.20 -12.38
CA MET A 58 -1.07 1.09 -11.38
C MET A 58 -0.14 2.15 -10.85
N GLN A 59 1.15 1.84 -10.67
CA GLN A 59 2.13 2.85 -10.23
C GLN A 59 2.08 4.09 -11.10
N ARG A 60 1.91 3.90 -12.42
CA ARG A 60 1.80 4.99 -13.37
C ARG A 60 0.52 5.80 -13.23
N TYR A 61 -0.62 5.15 -12.98
CA TYR A 61 -1.86 5.86 -12.68
C TYR A 61 -1.72 6.72 -11.41
N ILE A 62 -0.98 6.24 -10.42
CA ILE A 62 -0.70 7.00 -9.18
C ILE A 62 0.26 8.17 -9.46
N GLU A 63 1.33 7.95 -10.22
CA GLU A 63 2.26 9.00 -10.65
C GLU A 63 1.57 10.09 -11.47
N GLU A 64 0.60 9.71 -12.30
CA GLU A 64 -0.21 10.62 -13.12
C GLU A 64 -1.36 11.27 -12.33
N GLY A 65 -1.57 10.89 -11.07
CA GLY A 65 -2.64 11.40 -10.21
C GLY A 65 -4.05 10.91 -10.58
N ASP A 66 -4.17 9.93 -11.48
CA ASP A 66 -5.44 9.33 -11.92
C ASP A 66 -5.90 8.24 -10.95
N VAL A 67 -6.53 8.70 -9.87
CA VAL A 67 -7.07 7.88 -8.78
C VAL A 67 -8.17 6.92 -9.29
N GLU A 68 -9.04 7.37 -10.21
CA GLU A 68 -10.11 6.53 -10.78
C GLU A 68 -9.56 5.41 -11.66
N GLY A 69 -8.55 5.71 -12.48
CA GLY A 69 -7.86 4.73 -13.30
C GLY A 69 -7.20 3.65 -12.44
N ALA A 70 -6.51 4.06 -11.36
CA ALA A 70 -5.93 3.12 -10.40
C ALA A 70 -7.00 2.22 -9.75
N GLN A 71 -8.13 2.79 -9.33
CA GLN A 71 -9.23 2.03 -8.72
C GLN A 71 -9.81 0.98 -9.68
N LYS A 72 -10.04 1.33 -10.95
CA LYS A 72 -10.51 0.38 -11.98
C LYS A 72 -9.54 -0.78 -12.20
N ILE A 73 -8.23 -0.54 -12.07
CA ILE A 73 -7.24 -1.61 -12.18
C ILE A 73 -7.28 -2.54 -10.97
N ILE A 74 -7.38 -2.01 -9.74
CA ILE A 74 -7.52 -2.82 -8.52
C ILE A 74 -8.72 -3.75 -8.62
N GLN A 75 -9.88 -3.23 -9.02
CA GLN A 75 -11.12 -4.01 -9.12
C GLN A 75 -11.05 -5.14 -10.16
N ARG A 76 -10.15 -5.04 -11.16
CA ARG A 76 -9.94 -6.11 -12.14
C ARG A 76 -9.12 -7.28 -11.59
N VAL A 77 -8.42 -7.12 -10.48
CA VAL A 77 -7.60 -8.18 -9.89
C VAL A 77 -8.49 -9.17 -9.14
N LYS A 78 -8.89 -10.26 -9.83
CA LYS A 78 -9.74 -11.31 -9.23
C LYS A 78 -9.01 -12.20 -8.22
N TYR A 79 -7.71 -12.43 -8.41
CA TYR A 79 -6.92 -13.37 -7.60
C TYR A 79 -5.66 -12.72 -7.03
N PRO A 80 -5.79 -11.86 -6.00
CA PRO A 80 -4.65 -11.14 -5.43
C PRO A 80 -3.57 -12.07 -4.85
N ASN A 81 -3.95 -13.27 -4.41
CA ASN A 81 -3.04 -14.25 -3.81
C ASN A 81 -2.09 -14.92 -4.81
N LEU A 82 -2.32 -14.78 -6.12
CA LEU A 82 -1.41 -15.29 -7.15
C LEU A 82 -0.28 -14.31 -7.48
N LEU A 83 -0.42 -13.04 -7.07
CA LEU A 83 0.58 -12.03 -7.41
C LEU A 83 1.92 -12.29 -6.71
N TYR A 84 3.01 -11.96 -7.39
CA TYR A 84 4.34 -11.98 -6.79
C TYR A 84 4.39 -11.09 -5.53
N LYS A 85 5.07 -11.55 -4.47
CA LYS A 85 4.96 -11.00 -3.10
C LYS A 85 5.06 -9.47 -3.01
N PRO A 86 6.05 -8.78 -3.63
CA PRO A 86 6.15 -7.32 -3.57
C PRO A 86 4.98 -6.61 -4.26
N ILE A 87 4.53 -7.14 -5.41
CA ILE A 87 3.40 -6.60 -6.18
C ILE A 87 2.10 -6.76 -5.38
N ARG A 88 1.97 -7.90 -4.72
CA ARG A 88 0.84 -8.21 -3.83
C ARG A 88 0.78 -7.26 -2.63
N SER A 89 1.93 -6.99 -2.00
CA SER A 89 2.04 -6.02 -0.90
C SER A 89 1.60 -4.63 -1.32
N ALA A 90 2.12 -4.14 -2.45
CA ALA A 90 1.72 -2.85 -3.01
C ALA A 90 0.22 -2.79 -3.35
N TYR A 91 -0.34 -3.87 -3.90
CA TYR A 91 -1.77 -3.98 -4.18
C TYR A 91 -2.62 -3.78 -2.92
N TYR A 92 -2.31 -4.49 -1.83
CA TYR A 92 -3.11 -4.41 -0.60
C TYR A 92 -2.96 -3.06 0.11
N MET A 93 -1.78 -2.43 0.07
CA MET A 93 -1.61 -1.08 0.60
C MET A 93 -2.45 -0.04 -0.16
N LEU A 94 -2.44 -0.09 -1.48
CA LEU A 94 -3.25 0.80 -2.29
C LEU A 94 -4.74 0.57 -2.05
N LYS A 95 -5.15 -0.69 -2.02
CA LYS A 95 -6.53 -1.06 -1.69
C LYS A 95 -6.94 -0.49 -0.33
N ALA A 96 -6.06 -0.59 0.68
CA ALA A 96 -6.31 -0.02 1.98
C ALA A 96 -6.43 1.52 1.98
N ASN A 97 -5.63 2.21 1.17
CA ASN A 97 -5.78 3.65 0.98
C ASN A 97 -7.16 4.00 0.40
N PHE A 98 -7.62 3.27 -0.63
CA PHE A 98 -8.96 3.46 -1.19
C PHE A 98 -10.07 3.15 -0.17
N SER A 99 -9.93 2.06 0.59
CA SER A 99 -10.86 1.71 1.66
C SER A 99 -10.91 2.80 2.74
N THR A 100 -9.76 3.39 3.09
CA THR A 100 -9.67 4.52 4.02
C THR A 100 -10.33 5.79 3.46
N MET A 101 -10.17 6.07 2.17
CA MET A 101 -10.80 7.22 1.49
C MET A 101 -12.32 7.06 1.35
N SER A 102 -12.80 5.83 1.22
CA SER A 102 -14.24 5.50 1.16
C SER A 102 -14.86 5.29 2.55
N ASP A 103 -14.12 5.60 3.61
CA ASP A 103 -14.50 5.44 5.02
C ASP A 103 -14.80 4.00 5.48
N ASP A 104 -14.42 3.00 4.68
CA ASP A 104 -14.48 1.59 5.04
C ASP A 104 -13.21 1.19 5.84
N LEU A 105 -13.24 1.54 7.12
CA LEU A 105 -12.11 1.33 8.03
C LEU A 105 -11.89 -0.15 8.38
N ASP A 106 -12.91 -1.00 8.28
CA ASP A 106 -12.80 -2.45 8.54
C ASP A 106 -12.06 -3.15 7.40
N SER A 107 -12.43 -2.84 6.15
CA SER A 107 -11.71 -3.33 4.98
C SER A 107 -10.29 -2.81 4.94
N ALA A 108 -10.07 -1.51 5.24
CA ALA A 108 -8.73 -0.92 5.26
C ALA A 108 -7.78 -1.62 6.25
N GLU A 109 -8.26 -1.90 7.46
CA GLU A 109 -7.49 -2.61 8.48
C GLU A 109 -7.14 -4.04 8.05
N ALA A 110 -8.12 -4.78 7.53
CA ALA A 110 -7.92 -6.15 7.06
C ALA A 110 -6.92 -6.21 5.89
N GLU A 111 -6.96 -5.22 4.99
CA GLU A 111 -6.06 -5.13 3.84
C GLU A 111 -4.63 -4.78 4.25
N LEU A 112 -4.43 -3.86 5.20
CA LEU A 112 -3.11 -3.54 5.75
C LEU A 112 -2.49 -4.70 6.51
N ARG A 113 -3.28 -5.43 7.31
CA ARG A 113 -2.81 -6.64 8.00
C ARG A 113 -2.34 -7.70 7.01
N LYS A 114 -3.12 -7.95 5.95
CA LYS A 114 -2.69 -8.83 4.85
C LYS A 114 -1.38 -8.33 4.23
N GLY A 115 -1.28 -7.02 3.98
CA GLY A 115 -0.06 -6.35 3.52
C GLY A 115 1.18 -6.71 4.34
N LEU A 116 1.06 -6.58 5.67
CA LEU A 116 2.14 -6.88 6.62
C LEU A 116 2.48 -8.37 6.73
N GLU A 117 1.48 -9.26 6.78
CA GLU A 117 1.68 -10.71 6.90
C GLU A 117 2.46 -11.30 5.72
N MET A 118 2.36 -10.70 4.53
CA MET A 118 3.03 -11.21 3.34
C MET A 118 4.54 -10.94 3.33
N GLY A 119 5.05 -10.17 4.31
CA GLY A 119 6.47 -10.13 4.71
C GLY A 119 7.47 -9.73 3.62
N GLY A 120 7.00 -9.09 2.54
CA GLY A 120 7.77 -8.86 1.32
C GLY A 120 8.15 -7.42 1.05
N ALA A 121 8.01 -6.54 2.04
CA ALA A 121 8.23 -5.13 1.85
C ALA A 121 9.19 -4.58 2.91
N ASP A 122 10.07 -3.69 2.46
CA ASP A 122 11.13 -3.07 3.25
C ASP A 122 10.66 -2.58 4.61
N LYS A 123 11.60 -2.41 5.55
CA LYS A 123 11.30 -1.88 6.90
C LYS A 123 10.48 -0.59 6.84
N ASP A 124 10.76 0.24 5.85
CA ASP A 124 10.04 1.49 5.57
C ASP A 124 8.55 1.26 5.23
N PHE A 125 8.25 0.22 4.45
CA PHE A 125 6.87 -0.16 4.16
C PHE A 125 6.17 -0.66 5.42
N GLN A 126 6.83 -1.51 6.21
CA GLN A 126 6.25 -2.02 7.46
C GLN A 126 5.94 -0.88 8.43
N GLY A 127 6.86 0.08 8.58
CA GLY A 127 6.64 1.28 9.37
C GLY A 127 5.43 2.08 8.91
N THR A 128 5.33 2.32 7.60
CA THR A 128 4.23 3.11 7.01
C THR A 128 2.87 2.41 7.16
N ALA A 129 2.80 1.10 6.90
CA ALA A 129 1.58 0.32 7.07
C ALA A 129 1.14 0.26 8.54
N LEU A 130 2.08 0.15 9.48
CA LEU A 130 1.79 0.20 10.92
C LEU A 130 1.31 1.59 11.37
N LEU A 131 1.85 2.67 10.79
CA LEU A 131 1.39 4.04 11.04
C LEU A 131 -0.07 4.21 10.58
N GLN A 132 -0.41 3.69 9.41
CA GLN A 132 -1.78 3.72 8.89
C GLN A 132 -2.74 2.88 9.74
N LEU A 133 -2.34 1.66 10.14
CA LEU A 133 -3.12 0.84 11.08
C LEU A 133 -3.36 1.56 12.41
N GLY A 134 -2.33 2.24 12.94
CA GLY A 134 -2.44 3.05 14.14
C GLY A 134 -3.44 4.20 13.99
N SER A 135 -3.40 4.88 12.84
CA SER A 135 -4.33 5.96 12.50
C SER A 135 -5.78 5.45 12.37
N ILE A 136 -5.98 4.30 11.73
CA ILE A 136 -7.30 3.67 11.58
C ILE A 136 -7.84 3.24 12.94
N ALA A 137 -7.04 2.56 13.76
CA ALA A 137 -7.42 2.15 15.11
C ALA A 137 -7.78 3.36 15.99
N TYR A 138 -7.04 4.47 15.84
CA TYR A 138 -7.37 5.73 16.53
C TYR A 138 -8.73 6.26 16.11
N ARG A 139 -9.03 6.28 14.80
CA ARG A 139 -10.33 6.69 14.26
C ARG A 139 -11.48 5.79 14.71
N LYS A 140 -11.23 4.48 14.87
CA LYS A 140 -12.20 3.51 15.42
C LYS A 140 -12.42 3.64 16.94
N GLY A 141 -11.64 4.46 17.63
CA GLY A 141 -11.70 4.59 19.09
C GLY A 141 -10.87 3.56 19.86
N ASN A 142 -10.16 2.66 19.16
CA ASN A 142 -9.32 1.62 19.77
C ASN A 142 -7.95 2.18 20.18
N MET A 143 -7.91 2.99 21.23
CA MET A 143 -6.70 3.71 21.66
C MET A 143 -5.54 2.78 22.08
N LYS A 144 -5.83 1.58 22.59
CA LYS A 144 -4.81 0.60 22.96
C LYS A 144 -4.07 0.08 21.71
N GLU A 145 -4.82 -0.44 20.75
CA GLU A 145 -4.28 -0.93 19.47
C GLU A 145 -3.58 0.18 18.69
N ALA A 146 -4.19 1.37 18.64
CA ALA A 146 -3.57 2.54 18.00
C ALA A 146 -2.18 2.83 18.57
N SER A 147 -2.05 2.86 19.90
CA SER A 147 -0.76 3.12 20.56
C SER A 147 0.26 2.00 20.30
N GLU A 148 -0.17 0.75 20.21
CA GLU A 148 0.71 -0.38 19.94
C GLU A 148 1.23 -0.36 18.50
N HIS A 149 0.34 -0.16 17.53
CA HIS A 149 0.71 -0.05 16.12
C HIS A 149 1.62 1.14 15.87
N LEU A 150 1.35 2.31 16.44
CA LEU A 150 2.20 3.49 16.28
C LEU A 150 3.58 3.32 16.94
N ARG A 151 3.67 2.64 18.08
CA ARG A 151 4.97 2.32 18.70
C ARG A 151 5.77 1.36 17.83
N LYS A 152 5.12 0.32 17.30
CA LYS A 152 5.73 -0.62 16.36
C LYS A 152 6.21 0.10 15.09
N ALA A 153 5.40 1.02 14.55
CA ALA A 153 5.77 1.82 13.37
C ALA A 153 7.08 2.59 13.58
N VAL A 154 7.17 3.32 14.70
CA VAL A 154 8.36 4.09 15.06
C VAL A 154 9.57 3.19 15.33
N GLN A 155 9.36 2.01 15.92
CA GLN A 155 10.43 1.04 16.21
C GLN A 155 10.97 0.38 14.94
N SER A 156 10.09 0.08 13.97
CA SER A 156 10.45 -0.48 12.68
C SER A 156 11.20 0.50 11.78
N GLY A 157 11.03 1.81 12.02
CA GLY A 157 11.59 2.88 11.20
C GLY A 157 10.56 3.36 10.16
N LEU A 158 10.52 4.68 9.95
CA LEU A 158 9.65 5.32 8.97
C LEU A 158 10.52 5.96 7.87
N PRO A 159 10.05 5.99 6.61
CA PRO A 159 10.87 6.41 5.47
C PRO A 159 11.30 7.87 5.53
N ASP A 160 10.52 8.71 6.21
CA ASP A 160 10.71 10.15 6.19
C ASP A 160 10.40 10.81 7.55
N ALA A 161 10.87 12.06 7.66
CA ALA A 161 10.72 12.90 8.84
C ALA A 161 9.26 13.28 9.12
N ASP A 162 8.44 13.45 8.07
CA ASP A 162 7.03 13.83 8.17
C ASP A 162 6.20 12.68 8.74
N SER A 163 6.40 11.46 8.23
CA SER A 163 5.80 10.23 8.77
C SER A 163 6.22 10.00 10.22
N SER A 164 7.50 10.18 10.54
CA SER A 164 8.01 10.07 11.92
C SER A 164 7.34 11.07 12.86
N ALA A 165 7.25 12.34 12.45
CA ALA A 165 6.56 13.38 13.21
C ALA A 165 5.08 13.06 13.41
N THR A 166 4.40 12.56 12.37
CA THR A 166 2.99 12.17 12.41
C THR A 166 2.74 11.06 13.42
N ALA A 167 3.55 10.00 13.40
CA ALA A 167 3.42 8.90 14.36
C ALA A 167 3.60 9.39 15.81
N TYR A 168 4.61 10.24 16.05
CA TYR A 168 4.85 10.81 17.37
C TYR A 168 3.75 11.78 17.82
N LEU A 169 3.18 12.59 16.91
CA LEU A 169 2.04 13.47 17.20
C LEU A 169 0.80 12.67 17.59
N GLN A 170 0.51 11.59 16.86
CA GLN A 170 -0.62 10.71 17.20
C GLN A 170 -0.41 10.02 18.55
N LEU A 171 0.80 9.52 18.84
CA LEU A 171 1.15 8.97 20.15
C LEU A 171 1.00 10.00 21.27
N ALA A 172 1.45 11.23 21.02
CA ALA A 172 1.31 12.33 21.98
C ALA A 172 -0.18 12.65 22.22
N SER A 173 -1.02 12.60 21.18
CA SER A 173 -2.46 12.87 21.27
C SER A 173 -3.20 11.79 22.03
N ILE A 174 -2.87 10.51 21.78
CA ILE A 174 -3.37 9.38 22.55
C ILE A 174 -2.95 9.49 24.02
N ALA A 175 -1.70 9.90 24.29
CA ALA A 175 -1.23 10.11 25.66
C ALA A 175 -2.01 11.23 26.37
N LEU A 176 -2.35 12.33 25.67
CA LEU A 176 -3.21 13.39 26.22
C LEU A 176 -4.59 12.87 26.60
N GLN A 177 -5.24 12.11 25.71
CA GLN A 177 -6.55 11.52 25.98
C GLN A 177 -6.53 10.58 27.19
N ARG A 178 -5.41 9.87 27.38
CA ARG A 178 -5.18 8.99 28.53
C ARG A 178 -4.73 9.73 29.81
N ARG A 179 -4.65 11.07 29.78
CA ARG A 179 -4.12 11.93 30.86
C ARG A 179 -2.66 11.62 31.23
N ASP A 180 -1.90 11.00 30.33
CA ASP A 180 -0.46 10.80 30.48
C ASP A 180 0.29 12.02 29.92
N PHE A 181 0.34 13.06 30.73
CA PHE A 181 0.96 14.34 30.37
C PHE A 181 2.47 14.24 30.19
N LYS A 182 3.14 13.38 30.96
CA LYS A 182 4.59 13.14 30.87
C LYS A 182 4.93 12.42 29.56
N GLY A 183 4.20 11.35 29.25
CA GLY A 183 4.35 10.62 27.99
C GLY A 183 4.03 11.50 26.79
N SER A 184 3.00 12.34 26.88
CA SER A 184 2.67 13.27 25.81
C SER A 184 3.80 14.26 25.52
N LYS A 185 4.36 14.93 26.54
CA LYS A 185 5.52 15.85 26.39
C LYS A 185 6.73 15.14 25.77
N PHE A 186 6.98 13.89 26.17
CA PHE A 186 8.05 13.08 25.61
C PHE A 186 7.87 12.82 24.11
N TYR A 187 6.69 12.35 23.70
CA TYR A 187 6.41 12.08 22.29
C TYR A 187 6.38 13.36 21.44
N TYR A 188 5.85 14.46 21.97
CA TYR A 188 5.89 15.75 21.29
C TYR A 188 7.31 16.28 21.10
N GLY A 189 8.19 16.11 22.09
CA GLY A 189 9.61 16.43 21.96
C GLY A 189 10.25 15.66 20.80
N LYS A 190 9.92 14.37 20.65
CA LYS A 190 10.37 13.54 19.52
C LYS A 190 9.78 13.97 18.18
N ALA A 191 8.48 14.30 18.14
CA ALA A 191 7.83 14.82 16.93
C ALA A 191 8.51 16.10 16.43
N LYS A 192 8.84 17.03 17.34
CA LYS A 192 9.56 18.26 17.02
C LYS A 192 11.01 17.99 16.59
N ALA A 193 11.68 17.02 17.22
CA ALA A 193 13.05 16.64 16.87
C ALA A 193 13.15 16.02 15.47
N ALA A 194 12.07 15.40 14.97
CA ALA A 194 12.00 14.87 13.62
C ALA A 194 12.08 15.96 12.53
N LYS A 195 11.79 17.23 12.88
CA LYS A 195 11.84 18.39 11.96
C LYS A 195 11.06 18.15 10.65
N PRO A 196 9.73 17.93 10.73
CA PRO A 196 8.90 17.79 9.55
C PRO A 196 8.98 19.04 8.68
N LYS A 197 8.89 18.84 7.36
CA LYS A 197 8.87 19.93 6.37
C LYS A 197 7.46 20.24 5.90
N ASN A 198 6.53 19.29 6.04
CA ASN A 198 5.14 19.48 5.63
C ASN A 198 4.44 20.53 6.51
N GLU A 199 3.90 21.58 5.88
CA GLU A 199 3.22 22.69 6.55
C GLU A 199 2.08 22.23 7.46
N GLN A 200 1.30 21.23 7.05
CA GLN A 200 0.20 20.68 7.85
C GLN A 200 0.68 20.06 9.16
N ILE A 201 1.82 19.37 9.14
CA ILE A 201 2.38 18.73 10.34
C ILE A 201 3.01 19.78 11.25
N VAL A 202 3.64 20.80 10.67
CA VAL A 202 4.17 21.95 11.41
C VAL A 202 3.04 22.71 12.11
N GLU A 203 1.89 22.88 11.45
CA GLU A 203 0.69 23.46 12.05
C GLU A 203 0.18 22.62 13.22
N GLN A 204 0.02 21.31 13.03
CA GLN A 204 -0.36 20.38 14.10
C GLN A 204 0.61 20.42 15.30
N LEU A 205 1.92 20.52 15.06
CA LEU A 205 2.92 20.71 16.10
C LEU A 205 2.72 22.03 16.86
N ASN A 206 2.35 23.10 16.17
CA ASN A 206 2.09 24.40 16.78
C ASN A 206 0.79 24.41 17.59
N GLU A 207 -0.27 23.77 17.11
CA GLU A 207 -1.51 23.58 17.86
C GLU A 207 -1.26 22.77 19.12
N MET A 208 -0.59 21.63 18.98
CA MET A 208 -0.26 20.77 20.11
C MET A 208 0.62 21.49 21.14
N LYS A 209 1.52 22.37 20.69
CA LYS A 209 2.32 23.24 21.57
C LYS A 209 1.45 24.09 22.50
N LYS A 210 0.38 24.69 21.96
CA LYS A 210 -0.54 25.53 22.74
C LYS A 210 -1.26 24.70 23.80
N TYR A 211 -1.67 23.48 23.47
CA TYR A 211 -2.25 22.54 24.43
C TYR A 211 -1.23 22.13 25.49
N MET A 212 0.00 21.77 25.09
CA MET A 212 1.08 21.37 26.01
C MET A 212 1.46 22.45 27.01
N ALA A 213 1.41 23.73 26.61
CA ALA A 213 1.70 24.86 27.47
C ALA A 213 0.64 25.04 28.60
N ARG A 214 -0.57 24.50 28.42
CA ARG A 214 -1.67 24.57 29.39
C ARG A 214 -1.72 23.37 30.34
N ILE A 215 -0.84 22.38 30.15
CA ILE A 215 -0.84 21.15 30.93
C ILE A 215 0.09 21.32 32.13
N PRO A 216 -0.40 21.15 33.37
CA PRO A 216 0.43 21.22 34.56
C PRO A 216 1.56 20.17 34.51
N GLY A 217 2.72 20.57 35.04
CA GLY A 217 3.96 19.78 35.07
C GLY A 217 3.81 18.44 35.78
#